data_AF-A0A8T3C496-F1
#
_entry.id   AF-A0A8T3C496-F1
#
_cell.length_a   1.000
_cell.length_b   1.000
_cell.length_c   1.000
_cell.angle_alpha   90.00
_cell.angle_beta   90.00
_cell.angle_gamma   90.00
#
_symmetry.space_group_name_H-M   'P 1'
#
loop_
_entity.id
_entity.type
_entity.pdbx_description
1 polymer ?
#
loop_
_entity_poly.entity_id
_entity_poly.type
_entity_poly.pdbx_seq_one_letter_code
_entity_poly.pdbx_strand_id
1 'polypeptide(L)'
;MATFAKPENALKRAEELINVGQKQAALQALHDLITSKRYRAWQKTLEKIMFKYVELCVDMRKGRYAKDGLIQYRIVCQQVNVNSLEEVTNLLKMLGRRN
;
A
#
# COMPACT_ATOMS: atom_id res chain seq x y z
N MET A 1 -7.95 7.00 14.40
CA MET A 1 -7.02 6.98 13.25
C MET A 1 -5.65 6.62 13.77
N ALA A 2 -5.10 5.46 13.37
CA ALA A 2 -3.82 4.98 13.89
C ALA A 2 -2.67 5.78 13.28
N THR A 3 -2.20 6.79 14.00
CA THR A 3 -1.10 7.63 13.53
C THR A 3 0.23 6.93 13.82
N PHE A 4 0.65 6.05 12.92
CA PHE A 4 1.96 5.39 13.07
C PHE A 4 3.07 6.43 12.96
N ALA A 5 3.95 6.48 13.96
CA ALA A 5 5.13 7.34 13.97
C ALA A 5 6.21 6.85 12.99
N LYS A 6 6.24 5.54 12.69
CA LYS A 6 7.15 4.91 11.74
C LYS A 6 6.37 4.01 10.77
N PRO A 7 6.65 4.08 9.45
CA PRO A 7 5.96 3.26 8.46
C PRO A 7 6.24 1.77 8.64
N GLU A 8 7.41 1.40 9.16
CA GLU A 8 7.79 0.01 9.47
C GLU A 8 6.84 -0.64 10.49
N ASN A 9 6.38 0.12 11.49
CA ASN A 9 5.46 -0.41 12.51
C ASN A 9 4.08 -0.69 11.92
N ALA A 10 3.65 0.11 10.95
CA ALA A 10 2.38 -0.14 10.25
C ALA A 10 2.45 -1.41 9.42
N LEU A 11 3.59 -1.67 8.76
CA LEU A 11 3.81 -2.89 7.98
C LEU A 11 3.71 -4.13 8.88
N LYS A 12 4.47 -4.16 10.00
CA LYS A 12 4.39 -5.26 10.97
C LYS A 12 2.97 -5.51 11.46
N ARG A 13 2.27 -4.44 11.85
CA ARG A 13 0.89 -4.55 12.34
C ARG A 13 -0.07 -5.06 11.27
N ALA A 14 0.11 -4.65 10.01
CA ALA A 14 -0.69 -5.16 8.91
C ALA A 14 -0.43 -6.67 8.72
N GLU A 15 0.83 -7.13 8.80
CA GLU A 15 1.15 -8.55 8.71
C GLU A 15 0.56 -9.37 9.87
N GLU A 16 0.60 -8.85 11.10
CA GLU A 16 -0.06 -9.49 12.25
C GLU A 16 -1.58 -9.61 12.01
N LEU A 17 -2.21 -8.53 11.52
CA LEU A 17 -3.64 -8.52 11.19
C LEU A 17 -4.00 -9.52 10.08
N ILE A 18 -3.14 -9.68 9.07
CA ILE A 18 -3.32 -10.68 8.01
C ILE A 18 -3.24 -12.11 8.60
N ASN A 19 -2.26 -12.36 9.47
CA ASN A 19 -2.07 -13.67 10.11
C ASN A 19 -3.27 -14.09 10.97
N VAL A 20 -3.93 -13.15 11.64
CA VAL A 20 -5.18 -13.42 12.39
C VAL A 20 -6.44 -13.40 11.51
N GLY A 21 -6.31 -13.30 10.20
CA GLY A 21 -7.43 -13.30 9.24
C GLY A 21 -8.15 -11.96 9.08
N GLN A 22 -7.71 -10.90 9.76
CA GLN A 22 -8.29 -9.56 9.68
C GLN A 22 -7.71 -8.75 8.50
N LYS A 23 -7.81 -9.30 7.28
CA LYS A 23 -7.31 -8.66 6.05
C LYS A 23 -7.89 -7.27 5.82
N GLN A 24 -9.16 -7.03 6.17
CA GLN A 24 -9.80 -5.71 6.03
C GLN A 24 -9.21 -4.66 6.96
N ALA A 25 -8.91 -5.02 8.21
CA ALA A 25 -8.28 -4.11 9.16
C ALA A 25 -6.83 -3.81 8.74
N ALA A 26 -6.10 -4.82 8.25
CA ALA A 26 -4.77 -4.65 7.69
C ALA A 26 -4.78 -3.67 6.51
N LEU A 27 -5.70 -3.87 5.56
CA LEU A 27 -5.87 -3.01 4.39
C LEU A 27 -6.15 -1.56 4.79
N GLN A 28 -7.07 -1.36 5.74
CA GLN A 28 -7.43 -0.03 6.22
C GLN A 28 -6.24 0.69 6.88
N ALA A 29 -5.45 -0.03 7.68
CA ALA A 29 -4.27 0.52 8.34
C ALA A 29 -3.20 0.97 7.33
N LEU A 30 -2.95 0.17 6.29
CA LEU A 30 -2.03 0.52 5.21
C LEU A 30 -2.57 1.69 4.36
N HIS A 31 -3.87 1.71 4.08
CA HIS A 31 -4.53 2.78 3.34
C HIS A 31 -4.40 4.14 4.05
N ASP A 32 -4.70 4.17 5.35
CA ASP A 32 -4.61 5.39 6.17
C ASP A 32 -3.17 5.94 6.17
N LEU A 33 -2.16 5.05 6.13
CA LEU A 33 -0.76 5.43 6.04
C LEU A 33 -0.38 6.01 4.66
N ILE A 34 -0.78 5.34 3.57
CA ILE A 34 -0.49 5.79 2.19
C ILE A 34 -1.18 7.13 1.88
N THR A 35 -2.41 7.31 2.37
CA THR A 35 -3.16 8.55 2.20
C THR A 35 -2.76 9.65 3.19
N SER A 36 -1.93 9.33 4.19
CA SER A 36 -1.49 10.30 5.19
C SER A 36 -0.57 11.36 4.60
N LYS A 37 -0.88 12.63 4.86
CA LYS A 37 -0.03 13.78 4.49
C LYS A 37 1.34 13.78 5.18
N ARG A 38 1.55 12.92 6.20
CA ARG A 38 2.80 12.82 6.95
C ARG A 38 3.94 12.19 6.13
N TYR A 39 3.62 11.35 5.15
CA TYR A 39 4.60 10.58 4.38
C TYR A 39 4.65 11.04 2.91
N ARG A 40 4.91 12.34 2.69
CA ARG A 40 5.03 12.93 1.34
C ARG A 40 6.36 12.69 0.63
N ALA A 41 7.36 12.17 1.33
CA ALA A 41 8.65 11.79 0.74
C ALA A 41 8.68 10.28 0.51
N TRP A 42 9.04 9.86 -0.71
CA TRP A 42 9.21 8.45 -1.03
C TRP A 42 10.33 7.83 -0.18
N GLN A 43 10.09 6.60 0.29
CA GLN A 43 11.04 5.80 1.06
C GLN A 43 10.92 4.34 0.64
N LYS A 44 12.03 3.59 0.74
CA LYS A 44 12.05 2.15 0.40
C LYS A 44 11.06 1.31 1.24
N THR A 45 10.79 1.73 2.48
CA THR A 45 9.75 1.12 3.33
C THR A 45 8.35 1.36 2.80
N LEU A 46 8.07 2.54 2.24
CA LEU A 46 6.78 2.88 1.66
C LEU A 46 6.49 2.05 0.41
N GLU A 47 7.51 1.75 -0.38
CA GLU A 47 7.42 0.83 -1.52
C GLU A 47 6.98 -0.58 -1.09
N LYS A 48 7.63 -1.14 -0.05
CA LYS A 48 7.23 -2.45 0.52
C LYS A 48 5.78 -2.45 1.02
N ILE A 49 5.36 -1.36 1.67
CA ILE A 49 3.98 -1.16 2.12
C ILE A 49 3.02 -1.16 0.93
N MET A 50 3.37 -0.46 -0.15
CA MET A 50 2.54 -0.36 -1.33
C MET A 50 2.38 -1.71 -2.05
N PHE A 51 3.44 -2.51 -2.13
CA PHE A 51 3.35 -3.87 -2.66
C PHE A 51 2.37 -4.72 -1.85
N LYS A 52 2.50 -4.74 -0.52
CA LYS A 52 1.61 -5.50 0.36
C LYS A 52 0.16 -5.02 0.29
N TYR A 53 -0.03 -3.71 0.19
CA TYR A 53 -1.34 -3.08 0.03
C TYR A 53 -2.04 -3.50 -1.27
N VAL A 54 -1.30 -3.51 -2.38
CA VAL A 54 -1.81 -3.94 -3.69
C VAL A 54 -2.16 -5.42 -3.69
N GLU A 55 -1.31 -6.27 -3.12
CA GLU A 55 -1.60 -7.70 -2.94
C GLU A 55 -2.93 -7.92 -2.20
N LEU A 56 -3.11 -7.24 -1.06
CA LEU A 56 -4.36 -7.29 -0.29
C LEU A 56 -5.56 -6.78 -1.06
N CYS A 57 -5.40 -5.68 -1.81
CA CYS A 57 -6.49 -5.15 -2.63
C CYS A 57 -6.95 -6.15 -3.69
N VAL A 58 -6.03 -6.86 -4.34
CA VAL A 58 -6.38 -7.86 -5.36
C VAL A 58 -7.01 -9.09 -4.71
N ASP A 59 -6.41 -9.60 -3.64
CA ASP A 59 -6.93 -10.75 -2.88
C ASP A 59 -8.36 -10.51 -2.38
N MET A 60 -8.66 -9.30 -1.88
CA MET A 60 -9.99 -8.91 -1.43
C MET A 60 -10.90 -8.35 -2.54
N ARG A 61 -10.44 -8.31 -3.80
CA ARG A 61 -11.11 -7.70 -4.97
C ARG A 61 -11.59 -6.25 -4.71
N LYS A 62 -10.81 -5.47 -3.97
CA LYS A 62 -11.09 -4.07 -3.60
C LYS A 62 -10.48 -3.09 -4.61
N GLY A 63 -10.97 -3.10 -5.86
CA GLY A 63 -10.46 -2.24 -6.93
C GLY A 63 -10.50 -0.73 -6.61
N ARG A 64 -11.52 -0.27 -5.86
CA ARG A 64 -11.63 1.12 -5.42
C ARG A 64 -10.47 1.55 -4.50
N TYR A 65 -10.10 0.68 -3.56
CA TYR A 65 -8.97 0.92 -2.64
C TYR A 65 -7.64 0.91 -3.41
N ALA A 66 -7.44 -0.05 -4.32
CA ALA A 66 -6.23 -0.08 -5.15
C ALA A 66 -6.07 1.23 -5.94
N LYS A 67 -7.13 1.68 -6.62
CA LYS A 67 -7.10 2.92 -7.40
C LYS A 67 -6.76 4.14 -6.54
N ASP A 68 -7.42 4.29 -5.40
CA ASP A 68 -7.20 5.45 -4.53
C ASP A 68 -5.77 5.48 -3.96
N GLY A 69 -5.28 4.32 -3.48
CA GLY A 69 -3.90 4.20 -3.01
C GLY A 69 -2.85 4.47 -4.08
N LEU A 70 -3.08 4.01 -5.33
CA LEU A 70 -2.19 4.28 -6.45
C LEU A 70 -2.13 5.75 -6.84
N ILE A 71 -3.26 6.47 -6.78
CA ILE A 71 -3.29 7.91 -7.05
C ILE A 71 -2.42 8.65 -6.02
N GLN A 72 -2.58 8.34 -4.74
CA GLN A 72 -1.77 8.97 -3.68
C GLN A 72 -0.30 8.59 -3.80
N TYR A 73 0.00 7.31 -4.02
CA TYR A 73 1.37 6.83 -4.18
C TYR A 73 2.05 7.45 -5.40
N ARG A 74 1.33 7.64 -6.51
CA ARG A 74 1.82 8.36 -7.69
C ARG A 74 2.26 9.78 -7.36
N ILE A 75 1.49 10.52 -6.56
CA ILE A 75 1.83 11.89 -6.16
C ILE A 75 3.14 11.91 -5.35
N VAL A 76 3.32 10.94 -4.45
CA VAL A 76 4.53 10.81 -3.63
C VAL A 76 5.75 10.41 -4.47
N CYS A 77 5.60 9.48 -5.42
CA CYS A 77 6.67 9.01 -6.28
C CYS A 77 7.06 10.00 -7.39
N GLN A 78 6.13 10.83 -7.86
CA GLN A 78 6.35 11.73 -9.00
C GLN A 78 7.52 12.70 -8.80
N GLN A 79 7.81 13.09 -7.56
CA GLN A 79 8.91 14.02 -7.26
C GLN A 79 10.25 13.32 -7.00
N VAL A 80 10.25 12.01 -6.71
CA VAL A 80 11.43 11.32 -6.14
C VAL A 80 11.87 10.13 -6.97
N ASN A 81 10.96 9.25 -7.38
CA ASN A 81 11.31 8.04 -8.12
C ASN A 81 10.12 7.46 -8.88
N VAL A 82 10.06 7.73 -10.19
CA VAL A 82 8.98 7.26 -11.07
C VAL A 82 9.09 5.74 -11.34
N ASN A 83 10.29 5.15 -11.28
CA ASN A 83 10.49 3.71 -11.51
C ASN A 83 9.76 2.85 -10.49
N SER A 84 9.72 3.26 -9.22
CA SER A 84 8.98 2.53 -8.17
C SER A 84 7.48 2.46 -8.44
N LEU A 85 6.92 3.43 -9.17
CA LEU A 85 5.50 3.39 -9.57
C LEU A 85 5.26 2.37 -10.69
N GLU A 86 6.20 2.25 -11.62
CA GLU A 86 6.13 1.29 -12.73
C GLU A 86 6.13 -0.15 -12.21
N GLU A 87 7.02 -0.46 -11.26
CA GLU A 87 7.10 -1.78 -10.62
C GLU A 87 5.79 -2.16 -9.90
N VAL A 88 5.22 -1.25 -9.11
CA VAL A 88 3.93 -1.47 -8.42
C VAL A 88 2.79 -1.67 -9.43
N THR A 89 2.80 -0.91 -10.54
CA THR A 89 1.80 -1.03 -11.59
C THR A 89 1.93 -2.36 -12.33
N ASN A 90 3.15 -2.81 -12.62
CA ASN A 90 3.42 -4.12 -13.21
C ASN A 90 2.98 -5.25 -12.29
N LEU A 91 3.24 -5.15 -10.98
CA LEU A 91 2.76 -6.13 -10.01
C LEU A 91 1.23 -6.21 -10.02
N LEU A 92 0.54 -5.06 -9.97
CA LEU A 92 -0.93 -5.03 -10.02
C LEU A 92 -1.47 -5.73 -11.27
N LYS A 93 -0.88 -5.46 -12.44
CA LYS A 93 -1.26 -6.12 -13.71
C LYS A 93 -1.05 -7.63 -13.65
N MET A 94 0.08 -8.08 -13.09
CA MET A 94 0.38 -9.51 -12.96
C MET A 94 -0.56 -10.23 -12.00
N LEU A 95 -0.90 -9.60 -10.88
CA LEU A 95 -1.83 -10.17 -9.90
C LEU A 95 -3.27 -10.18 -10.44
N GLY A 96 -3.69 -9.12 -11.15
CA GLY A 96 -5.00 -9.04 -11.79
C GLY A 96 -5.21 -10.04 -12.92
N ARG A 97 -4.15 -10.55 -13.56
CA ARG A 97 -4.24 -11.63 -14.58
C ARG A 97 -4.29 -13.04 -13.97
N ARG A 98 -3.94 -13.20 -12.68
CA ARG A 98 -3.82 -14.50 -12.00
C ARG A 98 -5.10 -14.97 -11.29
N ASN A 99 -6.17 -14.18 -11.30
CA ASN A 99 -7.44 -14.48 -10.62
C ASN A 99 -8.63 -14.25 -11.54
#